data_AF-A0A2E2YAD6-F1
#
_entry.id   AF-A0A2E2YAD6-F1
#
_cell.length_a   1.000
_cell.length_b   1.000
_cell.length_c   1.000
_cell.angle_alpha   90.00
_cell.angle_beta   90.00
_cell.angle_gamma   90.00
#
_symmetry.space_group_name_H-M   'P 1'
#
loop_
_entity.id
_entity.type
_entity.pdbx_description
1 polymer ?
#
loop_
_entity_poly.entity_id
_entity_poly.type
_entity_poly.pdbx_seq_one_letter_code
_entity_poly.pdbx_strand_id
1 'polypeptide(L)'
;MMPLVTTLEARETQCTHIRLDGKRCRVKTNEEEYLCEHHAYDFYYFMRNPIKVAKQYRRYWGKAHHPACDKKGTLLCGCPNISDGAILFQALRRACKTSTRNTKVQKSITHMEMLEKTRKIRAYYRSISAEDIDLPPQSNRRQFRIFTYDRRAKRVVVKKIKDCIRNSEVLLKHLRRHAPIAVYYSTSKWLNPQNIGPDPFSKSGRRKFRKRGLLTNYHNTWLGQEFFIDVDYEMKDSRMAAEMTEKVIKWYKDNVNSKANLTVVRSGGKGFHVIDFDYDIKAHLEDNLPNSRMVLEAWNASYDYKDFKTKHGKVTASSVRQNISRNWKKSIIESMKRDGLLVDFEVTPDPRRIIRVPGTVHGKKMTVCEVISEDNIYDGAKAIE
;
A
#
# COMPACT_ATOMS: atom_id res chain seq x y z
N MET A 1 48.37 22.86 -3.53
CA MET A 1 47.10 22.13 -3.29
C MET A 1 46.68 21.47 -4.59
N MET A 2 46.97 20.19 -4.76
CA MET A 2 46.50 19.43 -5.92
C MET A 2 45.01 19.11 -5.75
N PRO A 3 44.17 19.30 -6.77
CA PRO A 3 42.80 18.85 -6.72
C PRO A 3 42.80 17.32 -6.67
N LEU A 4 42.12 16.75 -5.68
CA LEU A 4 41.84 15.33 -5.59
C LEU A 4 41.09 14.88 -6.86
N VAL A 5 41.82 14.34 -7.81
CA VAL A 5 41.26 13.56 -8.92
C VAL A 5 40.77 12.25 -8.33
N THR A 6 39.54 12.25 -7.82
CA THR A 6 38.81 11.01 -7.57
C THR A 6 38.40 10.45 -8.93
N THR A 7 38.96 9.29 -9.26
CA THR A 7 38.56 8.38 -10.35
C THR A 7 37.11 8.60 -10.82
N LEU A 8 36.98 9.13 -12.04
CA LEU A 8 35.71 9.22 -12.76
C LEU A 8 35.22 7.81 -13.09
N GLU A 9 34.50 7.17 -12.16
CA GLU A 9 33.48 6.21 -12.56
C GLU A 9 32.54 6.96 -13.50
N ALA A 10 32.44 6.52 -14.76
CA ALA A 10 31.62 7.15 -15.79
C ALA A 10 30.25 7.50 -15.21
N ARG A 11 30.01 8.80 -14.97
CA ARG A 11 28.73 9.25 -14.45
C ARG A 11 27.70 8.96 -15.52
N GLU A 12 26.76 8.10 -15.17
CA GLU A 12 25.65 7.73 -16.02
C GLU A 12 24.91 9.00 -16.46
N THR A 13 25.02 9.38 -17.74
CA THR A 13 24.46 10.62 -18.34
C THR A 13 22.94 10.58 -18.45
N GLN A 14 22.25 9.80 -17.62
CA GLN A 14 20.80 9.65 -17.61
C GLN A 14 20.23 10.27 -16.35
N CYS A 15 19.23 11.13 -16.52
CA CYS A 15 18.48 11.76 -15.44
C CYS A 15 18.10 10.74 -14.35
N THR A 16 18.43 11.06 -13.10
CA THR A 16 18.26 10.17 -11.94
C THR A 16 16.81 10.14 -11.42
N HIS A 17 15.92 10.99 -11.95
CA HIS A 17 14.53 10.98 -11.52
C HIS A 17 13.81 9.68 -11.88
N ILE A 18 13.09 9.13 -10.90
CA ILE A 18 12.16 8.03 -11.08
C ILE A 18 10.76 8.64 -11.19
N ARG A 19 10.15 8.48 -12.36
CA ARG A 19 8.78 8.94 -12.64
C ARG A 19 7.77 8.20 -11.75
N LEU A 20 6.55 8.73 -11.68
CA LEU A 20 5.44 8.10 -10.93
C LEU A 20 5.16 6.65 -11.37
N ASP A 21 5.46 6.28 -12.63
CA ASP A 21 5.32 4.91 -13.12
C ASP A 21 6.46 3.96 -12.69
N GLY A 22 7.37 4.43 -11.83
CA GLY A 22 8.51 3.70 -11.29
C GLY A 22 9.69 3.55 -12.24
N LYS A 23 9.62 4.11 -13.45
CA LYS A 23 10.74 4.07 -14.41
C LYS A 23 11.62 5.29 -14.27
N ARG A 24 12.92 5.09 -14.46
CA ARG A 24 13.87 6.19 -14.64
C ARG A 24 13.47 7.05 -15.84
N CYS A 25 13.69 8.35 -15.72
CA CYS A 25 13.61 9.29 -16.83
C CYS A 25 14.57 8.85 -17.93
N ARG A 26 14.15 8.88 -19.19
CA ARG A 26 14.98 8.47 -20.35
C ARG A 26 15.83 9.61 -20.92
N VAL A 27 15.64 10.82 -20.42
CA VAL A 27 16.35 12.01 -20.93
C VAL A 27 17.78 11.97 -20.42
N LYS A 28 18.72 12.17 -21.34
CA LYS A 28 20.13 12.34 -21.00
C LYS A 28 20.38 13.71 -20.39
N THR A 29 21.35 13.79 -19.50
CA THR A 29 21.80 15.00 -18.83
C THR A 29 23.27 15.23 -19.14
N ASN A 30 23.71 16.48 -18.99
CA ASN A 30 25.14 16.80 -19.05
C ASN A 30 25.88 16.07 -17.92
N GLU A 31 27.19 15.85 -18.04
CA GLU A 31 27.98 15.07 -17.07
C GLU A 31 27.98 15.68 -15.65
N GLU A 32 27.75 16.98 -15.56
CA GLU A 32 27.63 17.74 -14.32
C GLU A 32 26.20 17.74 -13.74
N GLU A 33 25.20 17.43 -14.56
CA GLU A 33 23.79 17.44 -14.19
C GLU A 33 23.27 16.03 -13.89
N TYR A 34 22.53 15.89 -12.80
CA TYR A 34 21.93 14.61 -12.40
C TYR A 34 20.40 14.58 -12.61
N LEU A 35 19.81 15.71 -13.02
CA LEU A 35 18.39 15.87 -13.39
C LEU A 35 18.32 16.57 -14.74
N CYS A 36 17.39 16.15 -15.59
CA CYS A 36 17.12 16.87 -16.83
C CYS A 36 16.18 18.05 -16.56
N GLU A 37 16.04 18.94 -17.53
CA GLU A 37 15.12 20.09 -17.44
C GLU A 37 13.67 19.71 -17.12
N HIS A 38 13.22 18.53 -17.54
CA HIS A 38 11.88 18.02 -17.21
C HIS A 38 11.73 17.61 -15.74
N HIS A 39 12.82 17.47 -14.99
CA HIS A 39 12.83 17.09 -13.58
C HIS A 39 13.69 18.05 -12.74
N ALA A 40 13.88 19.26 -13.24
CA ALA A 40 14.65 20.35 -12.66
C ALA A 40 13.89 21.00 -11.48
N TYR A 41 13.65 20.26 -10.40
CA TYR A 41 12.98 20.76 -9.20
C TYR A 41 13.85 20.62 -7.93
N ASP A 42 15.17 20.50 -8.10
CA ASP A 42 16.11 20.54 -6.98
C ASP A 42 16.39 22.00 -6.55
N PHE A 43 17.18 22.17 -5.50
CA PHE A 43 17.47 23.50 -4.95
C PHE A 43 18.15 24.42 -5.96
N TYR A 44 19.07 23.90 -6.77
CA TYR A 44 19.78 24.70 -7.77
C TYR A 44 18.81 25.29 -8.82
N TYR A 45 17.93 24.46 -9.37
CA TYR A 45 16.91 24.95 -10.32
C TYR A 45 15.87 25.85 -9.65
N PHE A 46 15.54 25.61 -8.38
CA PHE A 46 14.67 26.51 -7.63
C PHE A 46 15.29 27.90 -7.49
N MET A 47 16.58 27.99 -7.16
CA MET A 47 17.28 29.29 -7.05
C MET A 47 17.38 30.02 -8.40
N ARG A 48 17.52 29.28 -9.51
CA ARG A 48 17.53 29.88 -10.86
C ARG A 48 16.18 30.39 -11.32
N ASN A 49 15.11 29.62 -11.10
CA ASN A 49 13.77 30.02 -11.53
C ASN A 49 12.69 29.42 -10.59
N PRO A 50 12.42 30.08 -9.46
CA PRO A 50 11.53 29.52 -8.45
C PRO A 50 10.08 29.42 -8.96
N ILE A 51 9.66 30.32 -9.86
CA ILE A 51 8.33 30.32 -10.48
C ILE A 51 8.16 29.08 -11.38
N LYS A 52 9.16 28.73 -12.20
CA LYS A 52 9.10 27.55 -13.08
C LYS A 52 8.99 26.26 -12.25
N VAL A 53 9.79 26.15 -11.19
CA VAL A 53 9.76 24.98 -10.29
C VAL A 53 8.42 24.89 -9.55
N ALA A 54 7.90 26.01 -9.05
CA ALA A 54 6.59 26.09 -8.41
C ALA A 54 5.45 25.69 -9.37
N LYS A 55 5.45 26.18 -10.61
CA LYS A 55 4.49 25.79 -11.65
C LYS A 55 4.56 24.28 -11.93
N GLN A 56 5.76 23.72 -11.99
CA GLN A 56 5.94 22.29 -12.18
C GLN A 56 5.45 21.48 -10.97
N TYR A 57 5.72 21.94 -9.74
CA TYR A 57 5.22 21.35 -8.50
C TYR A 57 3.69 21.34 -8.48
N ARG A 58 3.06 22.47 -8.85
CA ARG A 58 1.59 22.63 -8.94
C ARG A 58 0.92 21.59 -9.84
N ARG A 59 1.57 21.14 -10.93
CA ARG A 59 1.03 20.09 -11.83
C ARG A 59 0.75 18.77 -11.12
N TYR A 60 1.40 18.52 -9.98
CA TYR A 60 1.26 17.29 -9.22
C TYR A 60 0.60 17.50 -7.85
N TRP A 61 0.82 18.67 -7.23
CA TRP A 61 0.41 18.95 -5.84
C TRP A 61 -0.32 20.29 -5.68
N GLY A 62 -1.06 20.71 -6.70
CA GLY A 62 -1.73 22.01 -6.77
C GLY A 62 -2.97 22.19 -5.91
N LYS A 63 -3.49 21.13 -5.28
CA LYS A 63 -4.79 21.14 -4.59
C LYS A 63 -4.66 20.92 -3.09
N ALA A 64 -5.41 21.72 -2.33
CA ALA A 64 -5.63 21.55 -0.90
C ALA A 64 -6.70 20.47 -0.73
N HIS A 65 -6.29 19.22 -0.90
CA HIS A 65 -7.19 18.09 -0.74
C HIS A 65 -7.81 18.11 0.65
N HIS A 66 -9.15 18.10 0.73
CA HIS A 66 -9.82 17.83 2.00
C HIS A 66 -9.44 16.43 2.46
N PRO A 67 -9.48 16.15 3.78
CA PRO A 67 -9.18 14.83 4.30
C PRO A 67 -9.88 13.77 3.48
N ALA A 68 -11.21 13.74 3.36
CA ALA A 68 -12.01 12.74 2.59
C ALA A 68 -11.80 12.66 1.06
N CYS A 69 -10.80 13.35 0.48
CA CYS A 69 -10.58 13.34 -0.96
C CYS A 69 -9.85 12.07 -1.37
N ASP A 70 -10.54 11.18 -2.07
CA ASP A 70 -10.03 9.92 -2.66
C ASP A 70 -8.97 10.13 -3.75
N LYS A 71 -8.96 11.30 -4.39
CA LYS A 71 -8.10 11.65 -5.53
C LYS A 71 -6.78 12.35 -5.14
N LYS A 72 -6.24 12.11 -3.95
CA LYS A 72 -4.99 12.74 -3.46
C LYS A 72 -3.81 12.47 -4.41
N GLY A 73 -3.04 13.52 -4.71
CA GLY A 73 -1.94 13.42 -5.68
C GLY A 73 -2.39 13.44 -7.13
N THR A 74 -3.68 13.71 -7.39
CA THR A 74 -4.22 14.02 -8.70
C THR A 74 -4.89 15.40 -8.66
N LEU A 75 -4.87 16.12 -9.79
CA LEU A 75 -5.56 17.40 -9.90
C LEU A 75 -7.04 17.24 -10.28
N LEU A 76 -7.58 16.02 -10.30
CA LEU A 76 -8.89 15.66 -10.87
C LEU A 76 -10.04 15.68 -9.84
N CYS A 77 -9.83 16.29 -8.67
CA CYS A 77 -10.86 16.47 -7.64
C CYS A 77 -11.42 17.90 -7.63
N GLY A 78 -12.54 18.15 -6.95
CA GLY A 78 -13.11 19.49 -6.76
C GLY A 78 -12.47 20.32 -5.64
N CYS A 79 -11.38 19.83 -5.02
CA CYS A 79 -10.78 20.52 -3.88
C CYS A 79 -10.20 21.89 -4.25
N PRO A 80 -10.19 22.87 -3.32
CA PRO A 80 -9.59 24.18 -3.53
C PRO A 80 -8.13 24.09 -3.97
N ASN A 81 -7.69 25.06 -4.77
CA ASN A 81 -6.27 25.17 -5.13
C ASN A 81 -5.47 25.71 -3.94
N ILE A 82 -4.22 25.26 -3.82
CA ILE A 82 -3.26 25.86 -2.89
C ILE A 82 -2.81 27.21 -3.47
N SER A 83 -2.72 28.23 -2.63
CA SER A 83 -2.25 29.56 -3.01
C SER A 83 -0.86 29.52 -3.65
N ASP A 84 -0.57 30.48 -4.52
CA ASP A 84 0.72 30.60 -5.22
C ASP A 84 1.90 30.67 -4.24
N GLY A 85 1.76 31.46 -3.17
CA GLY A 85 2.77 31.53 -2.12
C GLY A 85 3.01 30.19 -1.41
N ALA A 86 1.94 29.47 -1.04
CA ALA A 86 2.09 28.18 -0.38
C ALA A 86 2.70 27.11 -1.32
N ILE A 87 2.34 27.12 -2.61
CA ILE A 87 3.00 26.26 -3.61
C ILE A 87 4.49 26.57 -3.73
N LEU A 88 4.87 27.86 -3.74
CA LEU A 88 6.26 28.29 -3.82
C LEU A 88 7.09 27.75 -2.64
N PHE A 89 6.59 27.91 -1.41
CA PHE A 89 7.27 27.40 -0.21
C PHE A 89 7.32 25.86 -0.17
N GLN A 90 6.25 25.18 -0.58
CA GLN A 90 6.26 23.71 -0.68
C GLN A 90 7.26 23.21 -1.73
N ALA A 91 7.35 23.90 -2.88
CA ALA A 91 8.32 23.63 -3.91
C ALA A 91 9.76 23.84 -3.41
N LEU A 92 10.04 24.95 -2.70
CA LEU A 92 11.33 25.19 -2.05
C LEU A 92 11.69 24.06 -1.08
N ARG A 93 10.77 23.70 -0.17
CA ARG A 93 10.97 22.61 0.80
C ARG A 93 11.28 21.28 0.10
N ARG A 94 10.59 20.99 -1.01
CA ARG A 94 10.83 19.80 -1.82
C ARG A 94 12.18 19.86 -2.52
N ALA A 95 12.57 21.02 -3.02
CA ALA A 95 13.84 21.27 -3.69
C ALA A 95 15.02 21.04 -2.75
N CYS A 96 15.01 21.66 -1.56
CA CYS A 96 16.01 21.45 -0.52
C CYS A 96 16.15 19.97 -0.14
N LYS A 97 15.02 19.29 0.10
CA LYS A 97 15.01 17.85 0.42
C LYS A 97 15.59 17.00 -0.71
N THR A 98 15.29 17.34 -1.96
CA THR A 98 15.76 16.59 -3.13
C THR A 98 17.28 16.73 -3.28
N SER A 99 17.80 17.96 -3.22
CA SER A 99 19.25 18.21 -3.27
C SER A 99 19.98 17.52 -2.12
N THR A 100 19.47 17.66 -0.88
CA THR A 100 20.07 17.02 0.29
C THR A 100 20.15 15.51 0.14
N ARG A 101 19.05 14.85 -0.31
CA ARG A 101 18.99 13.40 -0.51
C ARG A 101 20.01 12.87 -1.53
N ASN A 102 20.46 13.72 -2.45
CA ASN A 102 21.38 13.30 -3.50
C ASN A 102 22.86 13.44 -3.11
N THR A 103 23.16 14.17 -2.02
CA THR A 103 24.52 14.30 -1.50
C THR A 103 25.10 12.96 -1.06
N LYS A 104 26.43 12.80 -1.17
CA LYS A 104 27.13 11.61 -0.68
C LYS A 104 26.94 11.42 0.83
N VAL A 105 27.02 12.52 1.59
CA VAL A 105 26.86 12.53 3.05
C VAL A 105 25.47 12.02 3.46
N GLN A 106 24.39 12.58 2.91
CA GLN A 106 23.03 12.13 3.25
C GLN A 106 22.78 10.67 2.86
N LYS A 107 23.34 10.21 1.73
CA LYS A 107 23.26 8.81 1.31
C LYS A 107 23.97 7.89 2.30
N SER A 108 25.14 8.29 2.80
CA SER A 108 25.87 7.57 3.85
C SER A 108 25.12 7.53 5.17
N ILE A 109 24.57 8.67 5.62
CA ILE A 109 23.73 8.74 6.84
C ILE A 109 22.52 7.80 6.70
N THR A 110 21.77 7.91 5.61
CA THR A 110 20.60 7.07 5.34
C THR A 110 20.98 5.58 5.31
N HIS A 111 22.16 5.26 4.76
CA HIS A 111 22.67 3.89 4.77
C HIS A 111 22.90 3.38 6.19
N MET A 112 23.61 4.17 7.02
CA MET A 112 23.89 3.82 8.42
C MET A 112 22.60 3.66 9.24
N GLU A 113 21.65 4.59 9.11
CA GLU A 113 20.34 4.51 9.75
C GLU A 113 19.61 3.22 9.36
N MET A 114 19.63 2.83 8.09
CA MET A 114 19.00 1.60 7.62
C MET A 114 19.72 0.35 8.13
N LEU A 115 21.04 0.38 8.30
CA LEU A 115 21.81 -0.70 8.91
C LEU A 115 21.44 -0.91 10.37
N GLU A 116 21.41 0.17 11.15
CA GLU A 116 21.01 0.14 12.56
C GLU A 116 19.57 -0.33 12.72
N LYS A 117 18.66 0.24 11.95
CA LYS A 117 17.25 -0.16 11.90
C LYS A 117 17.08 -1.65 11.63
N THR A 118 17.77 -2.18 10.62
CA THR A 118 17.69 -3.60 10.28
C THR A 118 18.30 -4.48 11.37
N ARG A 119 19.31 -3.99 12.12
CA ARG A 119 19.88 -4.68 13.28
C ARG A 119 18.84 -4.81 14.40
N LYS A 120 18.15 -3.71 14.77
CA LYS A 120 17.09 -3.72 15.79
C LYS A 120 15.93 -4.65 15.41
N ILE A 121 15.45 -4.55 14.17
CA ILE A 121 14.39 -5.43 13.65
C ILE A 121 14.79 -6.90 13.68
N ARG A 122 16.06 -7.22 13.36
CA ARG A 122 16.57 -8.58 13.45
C ARG A 122 16.60 -9.08 14.89
N ALA A 123 16.97 -8.24 15.85
CA ALA A 123 16.94 -8.60 17.27
C ALA A 123 15.51 -8.92 17.72
N TYR A 124 14.54 -8.06 17.39
CA TYR A 124 13.13 -8.30 17.67
C TYR A 124 12.63 -9.64 17.11
N TYR A 125 12.84 -9.92 15.82
CA TYR A 125 12.37 -11.19 15.25
C TYR A 125 13.07 -12.44 15.81
N ARG A 126 14.24 -12.27 16.45
CA ARG A 126 14.92 -13.36 17.16
C ARG A 126 14.43 -13.53 18.59
N SER A 127 13.91 -12.47 19.22
CA SER A 127 13.41 -12.52 20.59
C SER A 127 11.97 -13.03 20.69
N ILE A 128 11.14 -12.81 19.66
CA ILE A 128 9.75 -13.29 19.65
C ILE A 128 9.64 -14.76 19.26
N SER A 129 8.52 -15.34 19.65
CA SER A 129 8.05 -16.70 19.36
C SER A 129 7.02 -16.69 18.22
N ALA A 130 6.44 -17.86 17.88
CA ALA A 130 5.44 -17.95 16.81
C ALA A 130 4.06 -17.43 17.26
N GLU A 131 3.82 -17.51 18.56
CA GLU A 131 2.62 -17.09 19.29
C GLU A 131 2.47 -15.56 19.27
N ASP A 132 3.57 -14.83 19.11
CA ASP A 132 3.58 -13.38 18.96
C ASP A 132 3.16 -12.90 17.55
N ILE A 133 2.82 -13.82 16.64
CA ILE A 133 2.45 -13.51 15.25
C ILE A 133 1.04 -14.03 14.98
N ASP A 134 0.11 -13.12 14.74
CA ASP A 134 -1.23 -13.46 14.29
C ASP A 134 -1.29 -13.56 12.76
N LEU A 135 -1.58 -14.77 12.27
CA LEU A 135 -1.87 -14.99 10.87
C LEU A 135 -3.37 -14.93 10.60
N PRO A 136 -3.77 -14.40 9.42
CA PRO A 136 -5.17 -14.46 9.03
C PRO A 136 -5.59 -15.92 8.78
N PRO A 137 -6.89 -16.25 8.95
CA PRO A 137 -7.43 -17.53 8.52
C PRO A 137 -7.05 -17.85 7.07
N GLN A 138 -6.78 -19.13 6.82
CA GLN A 138 -6.36 -19.65 5.51
C GLN A 138 -5.13 -18.90 4.95
N SER A 139 -4.14 -18.60 5.80
CA SER A 139 -2.90 -17.91 5.43
C SER A 139 -2.18 -18.56 4.25
N ASN A 140 -2.29 -19.89 4.12
CA ASN A 140 -1.75 -20.66 3.00
C ASN A 140 -2.34 -20.29 1.63
N ARG A 141 -3.50 -19.59 1.60
CA ARG A 141 -4.16 -19.05 0.40
C ARG A 141 -3.81 -17.59 0.14
N ARG A 142 -2.90 -16.97 0.90
CA ARG A 142 -2.57 -15.53 0.80
C ARG A 142 -1.13 -15.29 0.40
N GLN A 143 -0.91 -14.22 -0.36
CA GLN A 143 0.44 -13.82 -0.77
C GLN A 143 1.09 -12.98 0.31
N PHE A 144 2.27 -13.40 0.75
CA PHE A 144 3.10 -12.62 1.65
C PHE A 144 4.15 -11.83 0.87
N ARG A 145 4.34 -10.57 1.27
CA ARG A 145 5.36 -9.66 0.75
C ARG A 145 6.17 -9.08 1.89
N ILE A 146 7.48 -9.09 1.71
CA ILE A 146 8.42 -8.50 2.65
C ILE A 146 9.21 -7.39 1.98
N PHE A 147 9.43 -6.32 2.73
CA PHE A 147 10.26 -5.20 2.34
C PHE A 147 11.56 -5.33 3.11
N THR A 148 12.67 -5.54 2.41
CA THR A 148 13.98 -5.80 3.04
C THR A 148 14.98 -4.77 2.56
N TYR A 149 15.87 -4.31 3.44
CA TYR A 149 16.97 -3.45 3.02
C TYR A 149 18.10 -4.28 2.40
N ASP A 150 18.39 -4.03 1.12
CA ASP A 150 19.56 -4.59 0.44
C ASP A 150 20.78 -3.73 0.76
N ARG A 151 21.73 -4.29 1.52
CA ARG A 151 22.94 -3.58 1.97
C ARG A 151 23.86 -3.23 0.80
N ARG A 152 23.95 -4.09 -0.22
CA ARG A 152 24.83 -3.89 -1.38
C ARG A 152 24.23 -2.85 -2.32
N ALA A 153 22.96 -3.00 -2.66
CA ALA A 153 22.25 -2.06 -3.53
C ALA A 153 21.79 -0.78 -2.80
N LYS A 154 22.03 -0.68 -1.48
CA LYS A 154 21.69 0.44 -0.59
C LYS A 154 20.24 0.92 -0.73
N ARG A 155 19.30 -0.02 -0.90
CA ARG A 155 17.88 0.30 -1.15
C ARG A 155 16.95 -0.74 -0.56
N VAL A 156 15.71 -0.33 -0.31
CA VAL A 156 14.64 -1.28 0.05
C VAL A 156 14.20 -2.04 -1.21
N VAL A 157 14.11 -3.35 -1.09
CA VAL A 157 13.60 -4.25 -2.13
C VAL A 157 12.38 -4.98 -1.63
N VAL A 158 11.39 -5.14 -2.51
CA VAL A 158 10.16 -5.89 -2.23
C VAL A 158 10.37 -7.32 -2.73
N LYS A 159 10.15 -8.29 -1.84
CA LYS A 159 10.21 -9.71 -2.17
C LYS A 159 8.84 -10.33 -1.90
N LYS A 160 8.36 -11.15 -2.83
CA LYS A 160 7.24 -12.07 -2.58
C LYS A 160 7.83 -13.31 -1.92
N ILE A 161 7.21 -13.78 -0.85
CA ILE A 161 7.60 -15.06 -0.26
C ILE A 161 7.07 -16.17 -1.18
N LYS A 162 8.00 -16.95 -1.76
CA LYS A 162 7.68 -18.12 -2.59
C LYS A 162 7.62 -19.37 -1.72
N ASP A 163 6.75 -19.32 -0.73
CA ASP A 163 6.53 -20.39 0.22
C ASP A 163 5.04 -20.41 0.63
N CYS A 164 4.57 -21.55 1.11
CA CYS A 164 3.22 -21.71 1.62
C CYS A 164 3.21 -21.42 3.13
N ILE A 165 2.82 -20.21 3.51
CA ILE A 165 2.74 -19.79 4.92
C ILE A 165 1.48 -20.38 5.55
N ARG A 166 1.60 -21.53 6.19
CA ARG A 166 0.48 -22.28 6.79
C ARG A 166 0.25 -21.95 8.26
N ASN A 167 1.31 -21.51 8.92
CA ASN A 167 1.36 -21.22 10.35
C ASN A 167 2.47 -20.20 10.65
N SER A 168 2.46 -19.69 11.87
CA SER A 168 3.32 -18.58 12.29
C SER A 168 4.80 -18.96 12.34
N GLU A 169 5.14 -20.24 12.57
CA GLU A 169 6.51 -20.75 12.59
C GLU A 169 7.18 -20.61 11.23
N VAL A 170 6.45 -20.97 10.15
CA VAL A 170 6.95 -20.84 8.78
C VAL A 170 7.19 -19.36 8.47
N LEU A 171 6.28 -18.47 8.84
CA LEU A 171 6.49 -17.03 8.63
C LEU A 171 7.70 -16.53 9.44
N LEU A 172 7.78 -16.85 10.72
CA LEU A 172 8.85 -16.42 11.63
C LEU A 172 10.24 -16.82 11.11
N LYS A 173 10.37 -18.01 10.52
CA LYS A 173 11.61 -18.45 9.84
C LYS A 173 12.02 -17.47 8.72
N HIS A 174 11.08 -16.97 7.93
CA HIS A 174 11.34 -15.95 6.91
C HIS A 174 11.67 -14.59 7.53
N LEU A 175 10.98 -14.20 8.60
CA LEU A 175 11.23 -12.93 9.30
C LEU A 175 12.64 -12.89 9.90
N ARG A 176 13.06 -13.94 10.59
CA ARG A 176 14.41 -14.09 11.17
C ARG A 176 15.50 -14.08 10.10
N ARG A 177 15.25 -14.73 8.95
CA ARG A 177 16.19 -14.76 7.82
C ARG A 177 16.35 -13.39 7.16
N HIS A 178 15.25 -12.66 6.98
CA HIS A 178 15.25 -11.49 6.11
C HIS A 178 15.25 -10.14 6.86
N ALA A 179 14.91 -10.12 8.15
CA ALA A 179 14.74 -8.93 8.96
C ALA A 179 13.97 -7.81 8.23
N PRO A 180 12.74 -8.09 7.77
CA PRO A 180 12.01 -7.15 6.93
C PRO A 180 11.56 -5.89 7.69
N ILE A 181 11.66 -4.73 7.04
CA ILE A 181 11.19 -3.45 7.57
C ILE A 181 9.67 -3.28 7.49
N ALA A 182 9.01 -4.12 6.69
CA ALA A 182 7.57 -4.22 6.61
C ALA A 182 7.18 -5.59 6.03
N VAL A 183 6.10 -6.15 6.56
CA VAL A 183 5.56 -7.45 6.17
C VAL A 183 4.08 -7.28 5.90
N TYR A 184 3.63 -7.77 4.76
CA TYR A 184 2.23 -7.68 4.36
C TYR A 184 1.73 -9.00 3.81
N TYR A 185 0.43 -9.22 3.91
CA TYR A 185 -0.29 -10.29 3.25
C TYR A 185 -1.42 -9.73 2.36
N SER A 186 -1.86 -10.49 1.36
CA SER A 186 -2.99 -10.08 0.51
C SER A 186 -4.34 -10.22 1.24
N THR A 187 -5.17 -9.17 1.15
CA THR A 187 -6.55 -9.20 1.69
C THR A 187 -7.41 -10.26 1.02
N SER A 188 -7.13 -10.61 -0.24
CA SER A 188 -7.78 -11.73 -0.92
C SER A 188 -7.06 -13.06 -0.78
N LYS A 189 -7.85 -14.12 -0.95
CA LYS A 189 -7.44 -15.52 -1.08
C LYS A 189 -7.29 -15.91 -2.55
N TRP A 190 -6.27 -16.70 -2.85
CA TRP A 190 -5.87 -17.06 -4.21
C TRP A 190 -5.60 -18.56 -4.31
N LEU A 191 -5.82 -19.13 -5.50
CA LEU A 191 -5.43 -20.49 -5.82
C LEU A 191 -3.90 -20.66 -5.77
N ASN A 192 -3.18 -19.69 -6.34
CA ASN A 192 -1.71 -19.65 -6.35
C ASN A 192 -1.21 -18.33 -5.72
N PRO A 193 -1.16 -18.24 -4.38
CA PRO A 193 -0.75 -17.01 -3.70
C PRO A 193 0.72 -16.66 -3.94
N GLN A 194 1.58 -17.65 -4.16
CA GLN A 194 3.01 -17.42 -4.37
C GLN A 194 3.29 -16.65 -5.67
N ASN A 195 2.48 -16.90 -6.71
CA ASN A 195 2.69 -16.34 -8.05
C ASN A 195 1.49 -15.53 -8.57
N ILE A 196 0.80 -14.77 -7.71
CA ILE A 196 -0.28 -13.88 -8.19
C ILE A 196 0.22 -12.95 -9.31
N GLY A 197 -0.46 -13.00 -10.45
CA GLY A 197 -0.16 -12.21 -11.62
C GLY A 197 -0.56 -10.73 -11.48
N PRO A 198 -0.23 -9.88 -12.47
CA PRO A 198 -0.64 -8.47 -12.45
C PRO A 198 -2.16 -8.32 -12.45
N ASP A 199 -2.69 -7.14 -12.14
CA ASP A 199 -4.13 -6.92 -12.21
C ASP A 199 -4.60 -6.92 -13.67
N PRO A 200 -5.49 -7.84 -14.10
CA PRO A 200 -5.96 -7.90 -15.48
C PRO A 200 -6.72 -6.63 -15.88
N PHE A 201 -7.28 -5.90 -14.91
CA PHE A 201 -8.00 -4.64 -15.14
C PHE A 201 -7.08 -3.41 -15.18
N SER A 202 -5.80 -3.55 -14.79
CA SER A 202 -4.85 -2.44 -14.88
C SER A 202 -4.47 -2.12 -16.33
N LYS A 203 -4.11 -0.85 -16.60
CA LYS A 203 -3.72 -0.31 -17.92
C LYS A 203 -2.70 -1.16 -18.70
N SER A 204 -1.89 -1.98 -18.01
CA SER A 204 -0.88 -2.84 -18.63
C SER A 204 -0.94 -4.31 -18.17
N GLY A 205 -2.00 -4.71 -17.47
CA GLY A 205 -2.15 -6.03 -16.86
C GLY A 205 -1.98 -7.16 -17.85
N ARG A 206 -2.81 -7.18 -18.89
CA ARG A 206 -2.81 -8.22 -19.94
C ARG A 206 -1.49 -8.30 -20.70
N ARG A 207 -0.89 -7.15 -21.03
CA ARG A 207 0.43 -7.11 -21.67
C ARG A 207 1.51 -7.72 -20.78
N LYS A 208 1.47 -7.41 -19.47
CA LYS A 208 2.39 -7.99 -18.49
C LYS A 208 2.16 -9.49 -18.30
N PHE A 209 0.92 -9.97 -18.37
CA PHE A 209 0.59 -11.41 -18.39
C PHE A 209 1.30 -12.11 -19.53
N ARG A 210 1.03 -11.66 -20.76
CA ARG A 210 1.61 -12.25 -21.98
C ARG A 210 3.14 -12.21 -21.95
N LYS A 211 3.73 -11.07 -21.59
CA LYS A 211 5.19 -10.92 -21.52
C LYS A 211 5.85 -11.89 -20.53
N ARG A 212 5.14 -12.29 -19.47
CA ARG A 212 5.68 -13.16 -18.41
C ARG A 212 5.25 -14.62 -18.53
N GLY A 213 4.55 -15.01 -19.60
CA GLY A 213 4.08 -16.38 -19.79
C GLY A 213 3.10 -16.84 -18.69
N LEU A 214 2.34 -15.92 -18.09
CA LEU A 214 1.46 -16.25 -16.97
C LEU A 214 0.10 -16.76 -17.48
N LEU A 215 -0.36 -17.88 -16.90
CA LEU A 215 -1.70 -18.42 -17.11
C LEU A 215 -2.75 -17.70 -16.26
N THR A 216 -3.79 -17.13 -16.88
CA THR A 216 -4.84 -16.36 -16.19
C THR A 216 -5.59 -17.20 -15.15
N ASN A 217 -5.92 -18.45 -15.48
CA ASN A 217 -6.71 -19.34 -14.60
C ASN A 217 -5.89 -20.01 -13.48
N TYR A 218 -4.57 -19.80 -13.45
CA TYR A 218 -3.72 -20.32 -12.39
C TYR A 218 -3.17 -19.19 -11.52
N HIS A 219 -2.66 -18.12 -12.15
CA HIS A 219 -2.02 -17.01 -11.45
C HIS A 219 -3.00 -15.92 -10.98
N ASN A 220 -4.28 -16.01 -11.33
CA ASN A 220 -5.29 -14.98 -11.05
C ASN A 220 -6.64 -15.56 -10.61
N THR A 221 -6.67 -16.82 -10.17
CA THR A 221 -7.89 -17.43 -9.62
C THR A 221 -8.07 -16.96 -8.19
N TRP A 222 -9.06 -16.08 -8.03
CA TRP A 222 -9.50 -15.47 -6.79
C TRP A 222 -10.53 -16.38 -6.13
N LEU A 223 -10.32 -16.65 -4.85
CA LEU A 223 -11.14 -17.57 -4.06
C LEU A 223 -12.10 -16.82 -3.12
N GLY A 224 -11.85 -15.54 -2.87
CA GLY A 224 -12.65 -14.74 -1.95
C GLY A 224 -11.82 -13.63 -1.30
N GLN A 225 -12.51 -12.74 -0.60
CA GLN A 225 -11.92 -11.66 0.17
C GLN A 225 -12.85 -11.31 1.31
N GLU A 226 -12.32 -11.35 2.51
CA GLU A 226 -12.97 -10.91 3.74
C GLU A 226 -13.15 -9.37 3.75
N PHE A 227 -13.74 -8.82 4.81
CA PHE A 227 -13.96 -7.37 4.91
C PHE A 227 -12.80 -6.72 5.67
N PHE A 228 -12.10 -5.77 5.04
CA PHE A 228 -10.98 -5.06 5.63
C PHE A 228 -11.23 -3.56 5.56
N ILE A 229 -11.12 -2.88 6.69
CA ILE A 229 -11.25 -1.43 6.79
C ILE A 229 -9.96 -0.87 7.38
N ASP A 230 -9.35 0.09 6.70
CA ASP A 230 -8.14 0.76 7.19
C ASP A 230 -8.50 2.13 7.72
N VAL A 231 -8.34 2.32 9.02
CA VAL A 231 -8.64 3.54 9.76
C VAL A 231 -7.32 4.27 10.01
N ASP A 232 -6.73 4.82 8.95
CA ASP A 232 -5.45 5.54 8.99
C ASP A 232 -5.51 6.95 8.38
N TYR A 233 -6.73 7.40 8.09
CA TYR A 233 -6.96 8.46 7.14
C TYR A 233 -6.81 9.87 7.73
N GLU A 234 -5.60 10.44 7.57
CA GLU A 234 -5.23 11.81 7.97
C GLU A 234 -5.54 12.21 9.42
N MET A 235 -5.61 11.22 10.31
CA MET A 235 -5.78 11.48 11.73
C MET A 235 -4.58 12.23 12.30
N LYS A 236 -4.88 13.33 13.01
CA LYS A 236 -3.86 14.19 13.63
C LYS A 236 -3.00 13.39 14.61
N ASP A 237 -3.64 12.55 15.41
CA ASP A 237 -3.05 11.71 16.45
C ASP A 237 -3.76 10.35 16.53
N SER A 238 -3.23 9.46 17.38
CA SER A 238 -3.75 8.12 17.59
C SER A 238 -5.10 8.08 18.29
N ARG A 239 -5.42 9.10 19.10
CA ARG A 239 -6.70 9.17 19.83
C ARG A 239 -7.86 9.40 18.85
N MET A 240 -7.69 10.32 17.90
CA MET A 240 -8.68 10.52 16.85
C MET A 240 -8.88 9.28 15.98
N ALA A 241 -7.81 8.52 15.73
CA ALA A 241 -7.90 7.25 15.02
C ALA A 241 -8.68 6.21 15.85
N ALA A 242 -8.44 6.13 17.16
CA ALA A 242 -9.16 5.27 18.09
C ALA A 242 -10.67 5.57 18.12
N GLU A 243 -11.05 6.84 18.31
CA GLU A 243 -12.45 7.28 18.31
C GLU A 243 -13.14 6.98 16.97
N MET A 244 -12.42 7.13 15.85
CA MET A 244 -12.94 6.75 14.53
C MET A 244 -13.09 5.23 14.40
N THR A 245 -12.15 4.45 14.93
CA THR A 245 -12.21 2.98 14.92
C THR A 245 -13.45 2.48 15.66
N GLU A 246 -13.78 3.05 16.82
CA GLU A 246 -15.03 2.71 17.54
C GLU A 246 -16.28 3.02 16.72
N LYS A 247 -16.33 4.21 16.08
CA LYS A 247 -17.44 4.58 15.19
C LYS A 247 -17.57 3.63 14.01
N VAL A 248 -16.45 3.21 13.42
CA VAL A 248 -16.40 2.23 12.33
C VAL A 248 -16.91 0.86 12.79
N ILE A 249 -16.47 0.39 13.96
CA ILE A 249 -16.91 -0.89 14.55
C ILE A 249 -18.43 -0.88 14.75
N LYS A 250 -18.95 0.16 15.41
CA LYS A 250 -20.38 0.32 15.65
C LYS A 250 -21.15 0.36 14.34
N TRP A 251 -20.75 1.23 13.41
CA TRP A 251 -21.40 1.36 12.12
C TRP A 251 -21.41 0.04 11.34
N TYR A 252 -20.31 -0.71 11.37
CA TYR A 252 -20.21 -1.99 10.67
C TYR A 252 -21.17 -3.03 11.25
N LYS A 253 -21.24 -3.14 12.58
CA LYS A 253 -22.20 -4.03 13.26
C LYS A 253 -23.65 -3.61 12.95
N ASP A 254 -23.95 -2.32 12.95
CA ASP A 254 -25.29 -1.81 12.71
C ASP A 254 -25.76 -1.97 11.24
N ASN A 255 -24.85 -1.88 10.27
CA ASN A 255 -25.22 -1.74 8.85
C ASN A 255 -24.75 -2.87 7.93
N VAL A 256 -23.80 -3.71 8.35
CA VAL A 256 -23.20 -4.74 7.48
C VAL A 256 -23.36 -6.14 8.07
N ASN A 257 -22.90 -6.34 9.30
CA ASN A 257 -22.95 -7.64 9.94
C ASN A 257 -23.03 -7.49 11.47
N SER A 258 -24.25 -7.58 12.01
CA SER A 258 -24.53 -7.41 13.44
C SER A 258 -23.92 -8.49 14.34
N LYS A 259 -23.52 -9.62 13.76
CA LYS A 259 -22.90 -10.75 14.47
C LYS A 259 -21.39 -10.85 14.23
N ALA A 260 -20.78 -9.84 13.60
CA ALA A 260 -19.37 -9.87 13.25
C ALA A 260 -18.48 -9.94 14.50
N ASN A 261 -17.58 -10.93 14.54
CA ASN A 261 -16.47 -10.97 15.47
C ASN A 261 -15.27 -10.22 14.87
N LEU A 262 -15.25 -8.90 15.09
CA LEU A 262 -14.27 -8.03 14.46
C LEU A 262 -12.89 -8.18 15.10
N THR A 263 -11.88 -8.42 14.25
CA THR A 263 -10.48 -8.33 14.65
C THR A 263 -10.00 -6.89 14.45
N VAL A 264 -9.53 -6.27 15.53
CA VAL A 264 -8.92 -4.93 15.48
C VAL A 264 -7.41 -5.08 15.55
N VAL A 265 -6.71 -4.46 14.59
CA VAL A 265 -5.25 -4.49 14.50
C VAL A 265 -4.72 -3.07 14.58
N ARG A 266 -3.84 -2.79 15.53
CA ARG A 266 -3.04 -1.57 15.52
C ARG A 266 -1.97 -1.69 14.43
N SER A 267 -1.97 -0.80 13.44
CA SER A 267 -1.08 -0.89 12.26
C SER A 267 0.43 -0.71 12.56
N GLY A 268 0.79 -0.39 13.81
CA GLY A 268 2.10 0.12 14.22
C GLY A 268 2.35 1.59 13.80
N GLY A 269 1.45 2.19 13.01
CA GLY A 269 1.50 3.59 12.63
C GLY A 269 0.68 4.47 13.58
N LYS A 270 -0.19 5.29 12.99
CA LYS A 270 -1.21 6.06 13.72
C LYS A 270 -2.62 5.45 13.61
N GLY A 271 -2.80 4.45 12.74
CA GLY A 271 -4.11 3.93 12.37
C GLY A 271 -4.35 2.50 12.82
N PHE A 272 -5.56 2.04 12.55
CA PHE A 272 -6.05 0.70 12.88
C PHE A 272 -6.54 -0.02 11.62
N HIS A 273 -6.59 -1.33 11.67
CA HIS A 273 -7.32 -2.14 10.71
C HIS A 273 -8.46 -2.83 11.44
N VAL A 274 -9.67 -2.71 10.91
CA VAL A 274 -10.85 -3.44 11.40
C VAL A 274 -11.19 -4.51 10.37
N ILE A 275 -11.26 -5.76 10.81
CA ILE A 275 -11.33 -6.92 9.92
C ILE A 275 -12.47 -7.83 10.36
N ASP A 276 -13.41 -8.11 9.46
CA ASP A 276 -14.37 -9.20 9.60
C ASP A 276 -13.87 -10.38 8.77
N PHE A 277 -13.26 -11.37 9.43
CA PHE A 277 -12.75 -12.58 8.76
C PHE A 277 -13.85 -13.56 8.36
N ASP A 278 -15.04 -13.45 8.94
CA ASP A 278 -16.18 -14.32 8.67
C ASP A 278 -17.05 -13.78 7.54
N TYR A 279 -16.79 -12.54 7.08
CA TYR A 279 -17.46 -11.96 5.93
C TYR A 279 -17.29 -12.82 4.66
N ASP A 280 -18.39 -13.40 4.21
CA ASP A 280 -18.53 -13.98 2.88
C ASP A 280 -19.52 -13.17 2.05
N ILE A 281 -19.08 -12.75 0.86
CA ILE A 281 -19.93 -11.91 0.01
C ILE A 281 -21.18 -12.63 -0.46
N LYS A 282 -21.12 -13.94 -0.73
CA LYS A 282 -22.29 -14.66 -1.23
C LYS A 282 -23.34 -14.76 -0.14
N ALA A 283 -22.93 -15.19 1.06
CA ALA A 283 -23.81 -15.23 2.23
C ALA A 283 -24.41 -13.85 2.52
N HIS A 284 -23.58 -12.80 2.53
CA HIS A 284 -24.08 -11.45 2.75
C HIS A 284 -25.04 -10.97 1.66
N LEU A 285 -24.84 -11.34 0.39
CA LEU A 285 -25.82 -11.07 -0.67
C LEU A 285 -27.13 -11.82 -0.41
N GLU A 286 -27.07 -13.10 -0.02
CA GLU A 286 -28.27 -13.90 0.30
C GLU A 286 -29.08 -13.28 1.47
N ASP A 287 -28.40 -12.82 2.52
CA ASP A 287 -29.02 -12.19 3.69
C ASP A 287 -29.67 -10.82 3.38
N ASN A 288 -29.27 -10.15 2.30
CA ASN A 288 -29.73 -8.82 1.92
C ASN A 288 -30.79 -8.84 0.80
N LEU A 289 -31.48 -9.96 0.61
CA LEU A 289 -32.61 -10.04 -0.32
C LEU A 289 -33.81 -9.21 0.22
N PRO A 290 -34.61 -8.60 -0.68
CA PRO A 290 -34.53 -8.68 -2.15
C PRO A 290 -33.52 -7.71 -2.80
N ASN A 291 -32.93 -6.78 -2.04
CA ASN A 291 -32.11 -5.68 -2.57
C ASN A 291 -30.87 -6.14 -3.34
N SER A 292 -30.34 -7.31 -2.99
CA SER A 292 -29.15 -7.91 -3.60
C SER A 292 -29.43 -8.83 -4.80
N ARG A 293 -30.70 -9.09 -5.16
CA ARG A 293 -31.10 -10.17 -6.09
C ARG A 293 -30.30 -10.17 -7.39
N MET A 294 -30.26 -9.02 -8.08
CA MET A 294 -29.53 -8.90 -9.35
C MET A 294 -28.03 -9.18 -9.23
N VAL A 295 -27.43 -8.79 -8.09
CA VAL A 295 -26.00 -9.01 -7.84
C VAL A 295 -25.71 -10.47 -7.54
N LEU A 296 -26.61 -11.13 -6.79
CA LEU A 296 -26.53 -12.55 -6.48
C LEU A 296 -26.70 -13.43 -7.75
N GLU A 297 -27.63 -13.09 -8.62
CA GLU A 297 -27.80 -13.74 -9.92
C GLU A 297 -26.54 -13.62 -10.78
N ALA A 298 -25.97 -12.42 -10.87
CA ALA A 298 -24.70 -12.20 -11.58
C ALA A 298 -23.52 -12.96 -10.95
N TRP A 299 -23.51 -13.10 -9.62
CA TRP A 299 -22.53 -13.91 -8.90
C TRP A 299 -22.65 -15.39 -9.24
N ASN A 300 -23.85 -15.96 -9.19
CA ASN A 300 -24.10 -17.37 -9.51
C ASN A 300 -23.75 -17.68 -10.97
N ALA A 301 -24.23 -16.84 -11.90
CA ALA A 301 -23.91 -16.97 -13.33
C ALA A 301 -22.39 -16.90 -13.60
N SER A 302 -21.59 -16.29 -12.72
CA SER A 302 -20.13 -16.27 -12.87
C SER A 302 -19.46 -17.64 -12.79
N TYR A 303 -20.12 -18.65 -12.20
CA TYR A 303 -19.59 -20.01 -12.10
C TYR A 303 -19.86 -20.83 -13.37
N ASP A 304 -20.94 -20.54 -14.08
CA ASP A 304 -21.40 -21.34 -15.22
C ASP A 304 -20.64 -21.03 -16.52
N TYR A 305 -19.97 -19.88 -16.60
CA TYR A 305 -19.23 -19.44 -17.79
C TYR A 305 -17.71 -19.46 -17.61
N LYS A 306 -17.01 -20.10 -18.55
CA LYS A 306 -15.54 -20.12 -18.60
C LYS A 306 -14.94 -18.79 -19.09
N ASP A 307 -15.60 -18.12 -20.04
CA ASP A 307 -15.15 -16.86 -20.66
C ASP A 307 -16.33 -15.88 -20.84
N PHE A 308 -16.27 -14.70 -20.22
CA PHE A 308 -17.19 -13.59 -20.51
C PHE A 308 -16.60 -12.69 -21.60
N LYS A 309 -17.35 -12.39 -22.66
CA LYS A 309 -16.94 -11.39 -23.67
C LYS A 309 -17.37 -10.00 -23.21
N THR A 310 -16.42 -9.08 -23.09
CA THR A 310 -16.70 -7.65 -22.86
C THR A 310 -16.25 -6.83 -24.07
N LYS A 311 -16.66 -5.55 -24.15
CA LYS A 311 -16.11 -4.57 -25.13
C LYS A 311 -14.58 -4.46 -25.08
N HIS A 312 -13.97 -4.87 -23.98
CA HIS A 312 -12.53 -4.89 -23.78
C HIS A 312 -11.94 -6.29 -23.96
N GLY A 313 -12.65 -7.27 -24.51
CA GLY A 313 -12.18 -8.64 -24.73
C GLY A 313 -12.64 -9.65 -23.66
N LYS A 314 -12.09 -10.86 -23.71
CA LYS A 314 -12.43 -11.96 -22.80
C LYS A 314 -12.01 -11.66 -21.36
N VAL A 315 -12.88 -11.93 -20.39
CA VAL A 315 -12.61 -11.90 -18.94
C VAL A 315 -13.00 -13.23 -18.31
N THR A 316 -12.27 -13.63 -17.26
CA THR A 316 -12.50 -14.91 -16.58
C THR A 316 -13.57 -14.80 -15.51
N ALA A 317 -14.20 -15.91 -15.14
CA ALA A 317 -15.10 -16.02 -13.98
C ALA A 317 -14.53 -15.37 -12.70
N SER A 318 -13.27 -15.67 -12.39
CA SER A 318 -12.54 -15.04 -11.26
C SER A 318 -12.48 -13.52 -11.36
N SER A 319 -12.31 -12.98 -12.57
CA SER A 319 -12.25 -11.53 -12.80
C SER A 319 -13.62 -10.89 -12.60
N VAL A 320 -14.70 -11.57 -13.04
CA VAL A 320 -16.08 -11.13 -12.81
C VAL A 320 -16.40 -11.08 -11.32
N ARG A 321 -16.12 -12.15 -10.56
CA ARG A 321 -16.35 -12.18 -9.11
C ARG A 321 -15.57 -11.13 -8.34
N GLN A 322 -14.30 -10.90 -8.70
CA GLN A 322 -13.50 -9.79 -8.16
C GLN A 322 -14.18 -8.43 -8.39
N ASN A 323 -14.79 -8.23 -9.57
CA ASN A 323 -15.46 -6.98 -9.91
C ASN A 323 -16.79 -6.81 -9.16
N ILE A 324 -17.58 -7.88 -9.04
CA ILE A 324 -18.79 -7.90 -8.21
C ILE A 324 -18.43 -7.54 -6.77
N SER A 325 -17.43 -8.22 -6.20
CA SER A 325 -16.98 -7.94 -4.83
C SER A 325 -16.48 -6.51 -4.65
N ARG A 326 -15.71 -5.98 -5.61
CA ARG A 326 -15.25 -4.59 -5.58
C ARG A 326 -16.43 -3.62 -5.58
N ASN A 327 -17.40 -3.80 -6.49
CA ASN A 327 -18.51 -2.86 -6.64
C ASN A 327 -19.45 -2.90 -5.44
N TRP A 328 -19.70 -4.08 -4.89
CA TRP A 328 -20.50 -4.24 -3.67
C TRP A 328 -19.83 -3.58 -2.45
N LYS A 329 -18.55 -3.88 -2.21
CA LYS A 329 -17.82 -3.23 -1.11
C LYS A 329 -17.69 -1.72 -1.31
N LYS A 330 -17.63 -1.26 -2.57
CA LYS A 330 -17.65 0.17 -2.89
C LYS A 330 -18.96 0.84 -2.47
N SER A 331 -20.13 0.24 -2.68
CA SER A 331 -21.40 0.84 -2.24
C SER A 331 -21.51 0.95 -0.71
N ILE A 332 -20.96 -0.04 0.01
CA ILE A 332 -20.84 0.01 1.48
C ILE A 332 -19.93 1.18 1.88
N ILE A 333 -18.77 1.32 1.23
CA ILE A 333 -17.82 2.41 1.49
C ILE A 333 -18.40 3.80 1.19
N GLU A 334 -19.20 3.95 0.13
CA GLU A 334 -19.90 5.21 -0.14
C GLU A 334 -20.94 5.52 0.95
N SER A 335 -21.52 4.50 1.59
CA SER A 335 -22.42 4.70 2.73
C SER A 335 -21.66 5.15 3.97
N MET A 336 -20.53 4.49 4.30
CA MET A 336 -19.62 4.93 5.37
C MET A 336 -19.19 6.39 5.19
N LYS A 337 -18.87 6.78 3.95
CA LYS A 337 -18.47 8.15 3.62
C LYS A 337 -19.60 9.16 3.80
N ARG A 338 -20.83 8.82 3.40
CA ARG A 338 -22.02 9.66 3.63
C ARG A 338 -22.29 9.87 5.12
N ASP A 339 -22.04 8.84 5.92
CA ASP A 339 -22.24 8.85 7.37
C ASP A 339 -21.06 9.47 8.14
N GLY A 340 -20.10 10.07 7.43
CA GLY A 340 -19.01 10.84 8.02
C GLY A 340 -17.84 10.03 8.56
N LEU A 341 -17.73 8.74 8.21
CA LEU A 341 -16.59 7.92 8.61
C LEU A 341 -15.35 8.22 7.77
N LEU A 342 -14.20 8.30 8.44
CA LEU A 342 -12.91 8.63 7.83
C LEU A 342 -12.02 7.38 7.79
N VAL A 343 -12.06 6.68 6.66
CA VAL A 343 -11.28 5.45 6.40
C VAL A 343 -10.54 5.56 5.07
N ASP A 344 -9.54 4.72 4.82
CA ASP A 344 -8.98 4.57 3.47
C ASP A 344 -9.99 3.83 2.58
N PHE A 345 -10.78 4.63 1.86
CA PHE A 345 -11.85 4.17 0.98
C PHE A 345 -11.37 3.27 -0.18
N GLU A 346 -10.06 3.22 -0.47
CA GLU A 346 -9.52 2.34 -1.51
C GLU A 346 -9.16 0.95 -1.00
N VAL A 347 -8.97 0.76 0.32
CA VAL A 347 -8.56 -0.52 0.90
C VAL A 347 -9.62 -1.59 0.73
N THR A 348 -10.84 -1.28 1.19
CA THR A 348 -11.93 -2.24 1.29
C THR A 348 -12.37 -2.78 -0.09
N PRO A 349 -12.55 -1.93 -1.13
CA PRO A 349 -12.99 -2.42 -2.43
C PRO A 349 -11.89 -3.11 -3.25
N ASP A 350 -10.60 -2.90 -2.95
CA ASP A 350 -9.52 -3.46 -3.77
C ASP A 350 -9.21 -4.93 -3.40
N PRO A 351 -9.56 -5.92 -4.25
CA PRO A 351 -9.26 -7.33 -4.00
C PRO A 351 -7.75 -7.62 -4.04
N ARG A 352 -6.90 -6.68 -4.45
CA ARG A 352 -5.45 -6.87 -4.53
C ARG A 352 -4.70 -6.06 -3.49
N ARG A 353 -5.41 -5.46 -2.54
CA ARG A 353 -4.81 -4.75 -1.42
C ARG A 353 -3.97 -5.72 -0.58
N ILE A 354 -2.93 -5.15 0.04
CA ILE A 354 -2.11 -5.85 1.02
C ILE A 354 -2.20 -5.10 2.33
N ILE A 355 -2.24 -5.84 3.44
CA ILE A 355 -2.33 -5.30 4.79
C ILE A 355 -1.21 -5.87 5.66
N ARG A 356 -0.81 -5.13 6.69
CA ARG A 356 0.34 -5.50 7.52
C ARG A 356 0.01 -6.76 8.34
N VAL A 357 0.99 -7.65 8.49
CA VAL A 357 0.83 -8.84 9.35
C VAL A 357 0.98 -8.41 10.81
N PRO A 358 0.02 -8.70 11.72
CA PRO A 358 0.23 -8.52 13.15
C PRO A 358 1.41 -9.36 13.68
N GLY A 359 2.03 -8.94 14.76
CA GLY A 359 3.32 -9.44 15.26
C GLY A 359 4.55 -8.91 14.51
N THR A 360 4.38 -8.06 13.48
CA THR A 360 5.49 -7.57 12.65
C THR A 360 5.79 -6.07 12.82
N VAL A 361 7.03 -5.69 12.54
CA VAL A 361 7.51 -4.31 12.77
C VAL A 361 7.04 -3.34 11.69
N HIS A 362 6.62 -2.15 12.12
CA HIS A 362 6.44 -0.97 11.28
C HIS A 362 7.75 -0.17 11.18
N GLY A 363 8.61 -0.47 10.20
CA GLY A 363 9.98 0.05 10.13
C GLY A 363 10.17 1.58 9.98
N LYS A 364 9.10 2.37 9.79
CA LYS A 364 9.18 3.84 9.91
C LYS A 364 9.06 4.32 11.36
N LYS A 365 8.29 3.60 12.17
CA LYS A 365 7.95 3.98 13.56
C LYS A 365 8.68 3.13 14.60
N MET A 366 9.24 1.99 14.19
CA MET A 366 9.94 1.05 15.08
C MET A 366 9.01 0.58 16.20
N THR A 367 7.79 0.23 15.80
CA THR A 367 6.71 -0.24 16.66
C THR A 367 6.13 -1.53 16.08
N VAL A 368 5.49 -2.31 16.92
CA VAL A 368 4.86 -3.58 16.54
C VAL A 368 3.43 -3.34 16.05
N CYS A 369 3.06 -4.03 14.98
CA CYS A 369 1.67 -4.16 14.55
C CYS A 369 1.05 -5.28 15.37
N GLU A 370 -0.06 -5.07 16.06
CA GLU A 370 -0.59 -6.04 17.03
C GLU A 370 -2.12 -6.14 16.92
N VAL A 371 -2.65 -7.34 17.12
CA VAL A 371 -4.09 -7.52 17.38
C VAL A 371 -4.37 -7.00 18.78
N ILE A 372 -5.45 -6.24 18.92
CA ILE A 372 -5.89 -5.66 20.19
C ILE A 372 -7.36 -5.98 20.43
N SER A 373 -7.75 -6.05 21.70
CA SER A 373 -9.16 -6.05 22.09
C SER A 373 -9.76 -4.65 21.85
N GLU A 374 -11.09 -4.59 21.74
CA GLU A 374 -11.82 -3.32 21.64
C GLU A 374 -11.51 -2.40 22.85
N ASP A 375 -11.35 -2.97 24.05
CA ASP A 375 -11.03 -2.20 25.27
C ASP A 375 -9.64 -1.52 25.23
N ASN A 376 -8.70 -2.08 24.46
CA ASN A 376 -7.32 -1.60 24.38
C ASN A 376 -7.08 -0.66 23.20
N ILE A 377 -8.14 -0.19 22.51
CA ILE A 377 -8.02 0.69 21.33
C ILE A 377 -7.20 1.95 21.64
N TYR A 378 -7.37 2.53 22.84
CA TYR A 378 -6.68 3.75 23.26
C TYR A 378 -5.23 3.57 23.68
N ASP A 379 -4.75 2.32 23.82
CA ASP A 379 -3.37 2.07 24.22
C ASP A 379 -2.36 2.47 23.12
N GLY A 380 -1.12 2.72 23.53
CA GLY A 380 -0.03 3.00 22.61
C GLY A 380 0.53 1.72 21.99
N ALA A 381 1.05 1.81 20.75
CA ALA A 381 1.78 0.71 20.13
C ALA A 381 3.08 0.41 20.88
N LYS A 382 3.40 -0.87 21.07
CA LYS A 382 4.69 -1.31 21.64
C LYS A 382 5.86 -0.90 20.75
N ALA A 383 6.81 -0.17 21.32
CA ALA A 383 8.06 0.20 20.64
C ALA A 383 9.09 -0.93 20.72
N ILE A 384 9.96 -1.03 19.72
CA ILE A 384 11.15 -1.89 19.77
C ILE A 384 12.37 -1.03 20.10
N GLU A 385 13.10 -1.38 21.16
CA GLU A 385 14.24 -0.61 21.67
C GLU A 385 15.55 -0.85 20.90
#